data_AF-X0R8H8-F1
#
_entry.id   AF-X0R8H8-F1
#
_cell.length_a   1.000
_cell.length_b   1.000
_cell.length_c   1.000
_cell.angle_alpha   90.00
_cell.angle_beta   90.00
_cell.angle_gamma   90.00
#
_symmetry.space_group_name_H-M   'P 1'
#
loop_
_entity.id
_entity.type
_entity.pdbx_description
1 polymer ?
#
loop_
_entity_poly.entity_id
_entity_poly.type
_entity_poly.pdbx_seq_one_letter_code
_entity_poly.pdbx_strand_id
1 'polypeptide(L)'
;MPRPRVHDLDDALDAAERLAVEGGPSAVTLRAVAAATEMSNGAIYHAFGSRGGLVGRAWLRAAHRFLDLQQESVEDALGRGPVDAVVAAADTPAVFAERFPQSSRLLLTVRRDELLGSEIPDDVATELSRLDSVLVELFVRLALALWGRRDGRAVEVIEACVVGLPTGLLLHAQRKPDDAMRRRLEAAVRAVLTLDPPPPGKRHDKTTKGSR
;
A
#
# COMPACT_ATOMS: atom_id res chain seq x y z
N MET A 1 -2.16 -6.18 36.35
CA MET A 1 -2.75 -6.97 35.24
C MET A 1 -1.61 -7.27 34.27
N PRO A 2 -1.40 -8.52 33.81
CA PRO A 2 -0.41 -8.80 32.77
C PRO A 2 -0.84 -8.12 31.47
N ARG A 3 0.08 -7.43 30.81
CA ARG A 3 -0.20 -6.78 29.52
C ARG A 3 -0.46 -7.88 28.47
N PRO A 4 -1.49 -7.76 27.60
CA PRO A 4 -1.74 -8.75 26.57
C PRO A 4 -0.54 -8.84 25.61
N ARG A 5 -0.05 -10.04 25.32
CA ARG A 5 1.11 -10.28 24.43
C ARG A 5 0.99 -9.63 23.04
N VAL A 6 -0.24 -9.44 22.55
CA VAL A 6 -0.52 -8.77 21.27
C VAL A 6 -0.09 -7.29 21.32
N HIS A 7 -0.32 -6.62 22.45
CA HIS A 7 0.07 -5.22 22.62
C HIS A 7 1.59 -5.06 22.58
N ASP A 8 2.33 -6.00 23.16
CA ASP A 8 3.81 -5.98 23.14
C ASP A 8 4.35 -6.16 21.71
N LEU A 9 3.68 -6.97 20.88
CA LEU A 9 4.04 -7.14 19.47
C LEU A 9 3.76 -5.88 18.65
N ASP A 10 2.64 -5.21 18.89
CA ASP A 10 2.33 -3.94 18.23
C ASP A 10 3.34 -2.85 18.58
N ASP A 11 3.79 -2.80 19.84
CA ASP A 11 4.84 -1.87 20.28
C ASP A 11 6.18 -2.16 19.58
N ALA A 12 6.51 -3.45 19.35
CA ALA A 12 7.70 -3.85 18.60
C ALA A 12 7.62 -3.48 17.11
N LEU A 13 6.45 -3.63 16.49
CA LEU A 13 6.24 -3.22 15.11
C LEU A 13 6.25 -1.68 14.98
N ASP A 14 5.71 -0.94 15.95
CA ASP A 14 5.79 0.52 16.00
C ASP A 14 7.25 0.99 16.12
N ALA A 15 8.04 0.32 16.96
CA ALA A 15 9.47 0.58 17.08
C ALA A 15 10.21 0.28 15.77
N ALA A 16 9.89 -0.81 15.08
CA ALA A 16 10.47 -1.15 13.78
C ALA A 16 10.15 -0.10 12.71
N GLU A 17 8.89 0.36 12.64
CA GLU A 17 8.47 1.45 11.73
C GLU A 17 9.25 2.73 12.00
N ARG A 18 9.37 3.17 13.26
CA ARG A 18 10.16 4.36 13.63
C ARG A 18 11.62 4.24 13.23
N LEU A 19 12.27 3.11 13.57
CA LEU A 19 13.67 2.87 13.23
C LEU A 19 13.92 2.88 11.72
N ALA A 20 13.02 2.26 10.94
CA ALA A 20 13.11 2.25 9.49
C ALA A 20 13.00 3.66 8.89
N VAL A 21 12.10 4.49 9.43
CA VAL A 21 11.83 5.84 8.94
C VAL A 21 12.94 6.82 9.33
N GLU A 22 13.47 6.72 10.55
CA GLU A 22 14.45 7.66 11.09
C GLU A 22 15.90 7.28 10.75
N GLY A 23 16.22 5.98 10.82
CA GLY A 23 17.58 5.45 10.62
C GLY A 23 17.76 4.65 9.34
N GLY A 24 16.71 4.48 8.53
CA GLY A 24 16.72 3.68 7.31
C GLY A 24 16.59 2.16 7.57
N PRO A 25 16.46 1.36 6.50
CA PRO A 25 16.29 -0.10 6.60
C PRO A 25 17.32 -0.84 7.46
N SER A 26 18.58 -0.40 7.44
CA SER A 26 19.67 -1.04 8.20
C SER A 26 19.59 -0.80 9.71
N ALA A 27 18.91 0.26 10.15
CA ALA A 27 18.70 0.55 11.57
C ALA A 27 17.74 -0.45 12.24
N VAL A 28 16.89 -1.12 11.46
CA VAL A 28 15.96 -2.11 11.98
C VAL A 28 16.68 -3.42 12.26
N THR A 29 17.02 -3.64 13.53
CA THR A 29 17.58 -4.91 14.03
C THR A 29 16.73 -5.43 15.18
N LEU A 30 16.72 -6.75 15.39
CA LEU A 30 16.00 -7.37 16.51
C LEU A 30 16.45 -6.78 17.87
N ARG A 31 17.76 -6.49 18.01
CA ARG A 31 18.32 -5.86 19.22
C ARG A 31 17.91 -4.40 19.38
N ALA A 32 17.89 -3.62 18.29
CA ALA A 32 17.45 -2.23 18.34
C ALA A 32 15.96 -2.13 18.70
N VAL A 33 15.13 -3.03 18.18
CA VAL A 33 13.71 -3.11 18.56
C VAL A 33 13.55 -3.53 20.02
N ALA A 34 14.26 -4.56 20.48
CA ALA A 34 14.22 -4.96 21.90
C ALA A 34 14.68 -3.83 22.84
N ALA A 35 15.68 -3.03 22.44
CA ALA A 35 16.14 -1.89 23.23
C ALA A 35 15.14 -0.71 23.22
N ALA A 36 14.28 -0.63 22.21
CA ALA A 36 13.26 0.41 22.06
C ALA A 36 11.91 0.02 22.66
N THR A 37 11.77 -1.20 23.21
CA THR A 37 10.53 -1.71 23.82
C THR A 37 10.82 -2.36 25.17
N GLU A 38 9.75 -2.80 25.86
CA GLU A 38 9.86 -3.57 27.10
C GLU A 38 10.13 -5.07 26.85
N MET A 39 10.25 -5.49 25.58
CA MET A 39 10.45 -6.89 25.22
C MET A 39 11.91 -7.34 25.39
N SER A 40 12.11 -8.55 25.91
CA SER A 40 13.44 -9.15 25.93
C SER A 40 13.90 -9.55 24.53
N ASN A 41 15.22 -9.61 24.31
CA ASN A 41 15.79 -10.14 23.05
C ASN A 41 15.21 -11.53 22.73
N GLY A 42 15.13 -12.42 23.73
CA GLY A 42 14.55 -13.76 23.56
C GLY A 42 13.10 -13.72 23.09
N ALA A 43 12.27 -12.82 23.63
CA ALA A 43 10.88 -12.65 23.21
C ALA A 43 10.77 -12.13 21.77
N ILE A 44 11.61 -11.17 21.38
CA ILE A 44 11.67 -10.66 20.00
C ILE A 44 12.10 -11.76 19.02
N TYR A 45 13.13 -12.55 19.35
CA TYR A 45 13.53 -13.70 18.54
C TYR A 45 12.42 -14.74 18.43
N HIS A 46 11.72 -15.05 19.53
CA HIS A 46 10.63 -16.02 19.51
C HIS A 46 9.43 -15.56 18.68
N ALA A 47 9.12 -14.26 18.73
CA ALA A 47 8.00 -13.67 18.00
C ALA A 47 8.30 -13.50 16.51
N PHE A 48 9.50 -13.02 16.17
CA PHE A 48 9.81 -12.60 14.82
C PHE A 48 10.71 -13.56 14.04
N GLY A 49 11.45 -14.43 14.73
CA GLY A 49 12.40 -15.40 14.16
C GLY A 49 13.67 -14.75 13.59
N SER A 50 13.50 -13.79 12.68
CA SER A 50 14.57 -13.12 11.96
C SER A 50 14.28 -11.62 11.78
N ARG A 51 15.30 -10.86 11.35
CA ARG A 51 15.12 -9.47 10.94
C ARG A 51 14.11 -9.36 9.80
N GLY A 52 14.19 -10.22 8.79
CA GLY A 52 13.25 -10.23 7.67
C GLY A 52 11.82 -10.52 8.11
N GLY A 53 11.62 -11.42 9.09
CA GLY A 53 10.31 -11.67 9.69
C GLY A 53 9.75 -10.49 10.48
N LEU A 54 10.60 -9.73 11.19
CA LEU A 54 10.20 -8.48 11.87
C LEU A 54 9.80 -7.40 10.86
N VAL A 55 10.67 -7.13 9.91
CA VAL A 55 10.50 -6.06 8.93
C VAL A 55 9.32 -6.35 8.01
N GLY A 56 9.19 -7.59 7.55
CA GLY A 56 8.07 -8.01 6.70
C GLY A 56 6.73 -7.86 7.41
N ARG A 57 6.63 -8.24 8.69
CA ARG A 57 5.40 -8.01 9.47
C ARG A 57 5.09 -6.54 9.71
N ALA A 58 6.10 -5.70 9.95
CA ALA A 58 5.90 -4.25 10.08
C ALA A 58 5.34 -3.66 8.78
N TRP A 59 5.90 -4.07 7.64
CA TRP A 59 5.41 -3.64 6.32
C TRP A 59 3.99 -4.15 6.04
N LEU A 60 3.72 -5.43 6.31
CA LEU A 60 2.38 -6.02 6.15
C LEU A 60 1.34 -5.28 6.99
N ARG A 61 1.66 -4.93 8.24
CA ARG A 61 0.76 -4.15 9.10
C ARG A 61 0.47 -2.77 8.51
N ALA A 62 1.50 -2.07 8.02
CA ALA A 62 1.33 -0.79 7.37
C ALA A 62 0.46 -0.91 6.10
N ALA A 63 0.68 -1.95 5.30
CA ALA A 63 -0.09 -2.22 4.09
C ALA A 63 -1.56 -2.54 4.39
N HIS A 64 -1.85 -3.37 5.39
CA HIS A 64 -3.23 -3.63 5.82
C HIS A 64 -3.92 -2.35 6.29
N ARG A 65 -3.29 -1.56 7.17
CA ARG A 65 -3.86 -0.26 7.60
C ARG A 65 -4.17 0.67 6.42
N PHE A 66 -3.33 0.66 5.38
CA PHE A 66 -3.56 1.45 4.17
C PHE A 66 -4.74 0.91 3.35
N LEU A 67 -4.78 -0.40 3.09
CA LEU A 67 -5.82 -1.02 2.29
C LEU A 67 -7.19 -0.95 2.98
N ASP A 68 -7.24 -1.16 4.30
CA ASP A 68 -8.47 -1.00 5.09
C ASP A 68 -8.99 0.44 4.97
N LEU A 69 -8.12 1.43 5.16
CA LEU A 69 -8.48 2.85 5.01
C LEU A 69 -8.93 3.19 3.58
N GLN A 70 -8.26 2.63 2.57
CA GLN A 70 -8.62 2.81 1.17
C GLN A 70 -10.01 2.23 0.88
N GLN A 71 -10.26 1.03 1.38
CA GLN A 71 -11.54 0.34 1.22
C GLN A 71 -12.67 1.12 1.89
N GLU A 72 -12.50 1.51 3.16
CA GLU A 72 -13.44 2.37 3.89
C GLU A 72 -13.76 3.65 3.09
N SER A 73 -12.72 4.35 2.65
CA SER A 73 -12.85 5.62 1.91
C SER A 73 -13.58 5.44 0.58
N VAL A 74 -13.31 4.34 -0.13
CA VAL A 74 -13.96 4.00 -1.41
C VAL A 74 -15.42 3.64 -1.19
N GLU A 75 -15.74 2.82 -0.19
CA GLU A 75 -17.11 2.38 0.10
C GLU A 75 -17.99 3.57 0.51
N ASP A 76 -17.48 4.46 1.35
CA ASP A 76 -18.15 5.70 1.74
C ASP A 76 -18.39 6.65 0.57
N ALA A 77 -17.51 6.63 -0.43
CA ALA A 77 -17.58 7.50 -1.60
C ALA A 77 -18.44 6.92 -2.75
N LEU A 78 -18.57 5.60 -2.84
CA LEU A 78 -19.41 4.94 -3.84
C LEU A 78 -20.88 5.38 -3.75
N GLY A 79 -21.36 5.73 -2.54
CA GLY A 79 -22.70 6.30 -2.36
C GLY A 79 -22.92 7.65 -3.05
N ARG A 80 -21.84 8.38 -3.38
CA ARG A 80 -21.88 9.65 -4.13
C ARG A 80 -21.63 9.45 -5.63
N GLY A 81 -20.87 8.43 -5.99
CA GLY A 81 -20.69 7.98 -7.37
C GLY A 81 -19.33 7.33 -7.63
N PRO A 82 -19.16 6.64 -8.77
CA PRO A 82 -17.93 5.93 -9.09
C PRO A 82 -16.73 6.87 -9.29
N VAL A 83 -16.93 8.09 -9.77
CA VAL A 83 -15.86 9.12 -9.86
C VAL A 83 -15.38 9.51 -8.46
N ASP A 84 -16.30 9.74 -7.51
CA ASP A 84 -15.94 10.11 -6.15
C ASP A 84 -15.20 8.97 -5.43
N ALA A 85 -15.55 7.72 -5.74
CA ALA A 85 -14.83 6.55 -5.25
C ALA A 85 -13.36 6.50 -5.73
N VAL A 86 -13.09 6.83 -7.00
CA VAL A 86 -11.70 6.91 -7.49
C VAL A 86 -10.95 8.08 -6.86
N VAL A 87 -11.60 9.24 -6.68
CA VAL A 87 -11.00 10.39 -5.98
C VAL A 87 -10.63 10.01 -4.54
N ALA A 88 -11.52 9.31 -3.82
CA ALA A 88 -11.26 8.85 -2.45
C ALA A 88 -10.09 7.84 -2.40
N ALA A 89 -10.04 6.89 -3.34
CA ALA A 89 -8.92 5.95 -3.45
C ALA A 89 -7.59 6.68 -3.70
N ALA A 90 -7.60 7.69 -4.58
CA ALA A 90 -6.42 8.49 -4.92
C ALA A 90 -5.94 9.38 -3.76
N ASP A 91 -6.86 9.92 -2.95
CA ASP A 91 -6.54 10.78 -1.80
C ASP A 91 -6.13 9.99 -0.55
N THR A 92 -6.32 8.67 -0.54
CA THR A 92 -5.98 7.79 0.60
C THR A 92 -4.55 7.98 1.13
N PRO A 93 -3.48 8.15 0.31
CA PRO A 93 -2.14 8.45 0.81
C PRO A 93 -2.06 9.68 1.73
N ALA A 94 -2.84 10.74 1.44
CA ALA A 94 -2.88 11.93 2.28
C ALA A 94 -3.56 11.65 3.63
N VAL A 95 -4.70 10.96 3.61
CA VAL A 95 -5.43 10.55 4.83
C VAL A 95 -4.58 9.59 5.67
N PHE A 96 -3.87 8.67 5.01
CA PHE A 96 -2.98 7.72 5.67
C PHE A 96 -1.81 8.41 6.36
N ALA A 97 -1.20 9.42 5.73
CA ALA A 97 -0.15 10.23 6.33
C ALA A 97 -0.61 11.03 7.56
N GLU A 98 -1.91 11.37 7.64
CA GLU A 98 -2.50 12.03 8.80
C GLU A 98 -2.80 11.05 9.93
N ARG A 99 -3.39 9.89 9.63
CA ARG A 99 -3.84 8.90 10.63
C ARG A 99 -2.71 8.00 11.15
N PHE A 100 -1.75 7.64 10.28
CA PHE A 100 -0.67 6.71 10.58
C PHE A 100 0.67 7.20 10.00
N PRO A 101 1.28 8.27 10.55
CA PRO A 101 2.42 8.94 9.91
C PRO A 101 3.66 8.05 9.74
N GLN A 102 3.95 7.15 10.69
CA GLN A 102 5.07 6.21 10.59
C GLN A 102 4.81 5.12 9.55
N SER A 103 3.62 4.49 9.60
CA SER A 103 3.22 3.47 8.63
C SER A 103 3.17 4.04 7.20
N SER A 104 2.72 5.28 7.05
CA SER A 104 2.71 6.01 5.77
C SER A 104 4.12 6.20 5.21
N ARG A 105 5.06 6.68 6.03
CA ARG A 105 6.45 6.84 5.59
C ARG A 105 7.08 5.49 5.25
N LEU A 106 6.87 4.45 6.07
CA LEU A 106 7.37 3.11 5.79
C LEU A 106 6.86 2.59 4.45
N LEU A 107 5.53 2.63 4.26
CA LEU A 107 4.89 2.02 3.10
C LEU A 107 5.15 2.79 1.79
N LEU A 108 5.15 4.12 1.85
CA LEU A 108 5.10 4.97 0.66
C LEU A 108 6.44 5.61 0.28
N THR A 109 7.44 5.61 1.17
CA THR A 109 8.74 6.24 0.91
C THR A 109 9.92 5.30 1.02
N VAL A 110 9.83 4.22 1.82
CA VAL A 110 10.90 3.22 1.93
C VAL A 110 10.73 2.18 0.84
N ARG A 111 11.79 1.94 0.06
CA ARG A 111 11.75 0.93 -1.00
C ARG A 111 11.59 -0.46 -0.40
N ARG A 112 10.54 -1.17 -0.85
CA ARG A 112 10.20 -2.52 -0.39
C ARG A 112 11.39 -3.47 -0.46
N ASP A 113 12.13 -3.46 -1.57
CA ASP A 113 13.26 -4.37 -1.79
C ASP A 113 14.46 -4.06 -0.87
N GLU A 114 14.72 -2.77 -0.60
CA GLU A 114 15.77 -2.34 0.34
C GLU A 114 15.40 -2.67 1.79
N LEU A 115 14.11 -2.60 2.11
CA LEU A 115 13.59 -2.88 3.43
C LEU A 115 13.60 -4.38 3.75
N LEU A 116 13.01 -5.20 2.88
CA LEU A 116 12.79 -6.62 3.13
C LEU A 116 14.07 -7.46 2.98
N GLY A 117 14.99 -7.07 2.09
CA GLY A 117 16.20 -7.87 1.80
C GLY A 117 15.88 -9.26 1.23
N SER A 118 16.84 -10.19 1.30
CA SER A 118 16.76 -11.52 0.66
C SER A 118 16.22 -12.65 1.56
N GLU A 119 16.00 -12.42 2.85
CA GLU A 119 15.63 -13.47 3.83
C GLU A 119 14.25 -13.20 4.46
N ILE A 120 13.20 -13.36 3.67
CA ILE A 120 11.81 -13.23 4.13
C ILE A 120 11.26 -14.64 4.41
N PRO A 121 10.65 -14.88 5.58
CA PRO A 121 9.93 -16.13 5.83
C PRO A 121 8.81 -16.40 4.81
N ASP A 122 8.58 -17.66 4.45
CA ASP A 122 7.63 -18.07 3.40
C ASP A 122 6.19 -17.62 3.67
N ASP A 123 5.76 -17.60 4.93
CA ASP A 123 4.44 -17.13 5.35
C ASP A 123 4.28 -15.63 5.04
N VAL A 124 5.29 -14.83 5.38
CA VAL A 124 5.32 -13.39 5.11
C VAL A 124 5.38 -13.12 3.60
N ALA A 125 6.20 -13.86 2.85
CA ALA A 125 6.28 -13.73 1.39
C ALA A 125 4.96 -14.07 0.69
N THR A 126 4.25 -15.08 1.19
CA THR A 126 2.92 -15.47 0.70
C THR A 126 1.91 -14.35 0.93
N GLU A 127 1.92 -13.76 2.12
CA GLU A 127 1.01 -12.67 2.48
C GLU A 127 1.28 -11.40 1.66
N LEU A 128 2.55 -11.05 1.45
CA LEU A 128 2.95 -9.94 0.57
C LEU A 128 2.39 -10.11 -0.85
N SER A 129 2.48 -11.32 -1.41
CA SER A 129 1.94 -11.63 -2.75
C SER A 129 0.41 -11.50 -2.83
N ARG A 130 -0.30 -11.72 -1.71
CA ARG A 130 -1.76 -11.55 -1.66
C ARG A 130 -2.17 -10.09 -1.74
N LEU A 131 -1.41 -9.18 -1.13
CA LEU A 131 -1.71 -7.74 -1.15
C LEU A 131 -1.67 -7.16 -2.56
N ASP A 132 -0.72 -7.61 -3.39
CA ASP A 132 -0.65 -7.22 -4.80
C ASP A 132 -1.95 -7.58 -5.55
N SER A 133 -2.59 -8.71 -5.20
CA SER A 133 -3.87 -9.13 -5.78
C SER A 133 -5.04 -8.26 -5.32
N VAL A 134 -5.07 -7.87 -4.04
CA VAL A 134 -6.12 -6.99 -3.47
C VAL A 134 -6.16 -5.65 -4.19
N LEU A 135 -4.99 -5.06 -4.47
CA LEU A 135 -4.91 -3.78 -5.17
C LEU A 135 -5.42 -3.87 -6.61
N VAL A 136 -5.07 -4.94 -7.32
CA VAL A 136 -5.58 -5.19 -8.68
C VAL A 136 -7.10 -5.39 -8.68
N GLU A 137 -7.64 -6.12 -7.70
CA GLU A 137 -9.08 -6.30 -7.55
C GLU A 137 -9.83 -4.98 -7.33
N LEU A 138 -9.26 -4.08 -6.52
CA LEU A 138 -9.80 -2.72 -6.35
C LEU A 138 -9.84 -1.97 -7.68
N PHE A 139 -8.77 -2.02 -8.47
CA PHE A 139 -8.74 -1.32 -9.77
C PHE A 139 -9.78 -1.86 -10.74
N VAL A 140 -9.93 -3.18 -10.81
CA VAL A 140 -10.96 -3.83 -11.62
C VAL A 140 -12.36 -3.41 -11.16
N ARG A 141 -12.60 -3.37 -9.84
CA ARG A 141 -13.89 -2.95 -9.28
C ARG A 141 -14.26 -1.51 -9.67
N LEU A 142 -13.30 -0.59 -9.56
CA LEU A 142 -13.50 0.81 -9.93
C LEU A 142 -13.69 0.98 -11.45
N ALA A 143 -12.93 0.25 -12.27
CA ALA A 143 -13.08 0.26 -13.72
C ALA A 143 -14.46 -0.28 -14.18
N LEU A 144 -14.95 -1.33 -13.52
CA LEU A 144 -16.29 -1.86 -13.75
C LEU A 144 -17.37 -0.85 -13.37
N ALA A 145 -17.21 -0.16 -12.25
CA ALA A 145 -18.17 0.85 -11.78
C ALA A 145 -18.24 2.08 -12.70
N LEU A 146 -17.12 2.49 -13.31
CA LEU A 146 -17.06 3.64 -14.23
C LEU A 146 -17.51 3.31 -15.65
N TRP A 147 -17.01 2.20 -16.20
CA TRP A 147 -17.13 1.93 -17.64
C TRP A 147 -17.73 0.55 -17.96
N GLY A 148 -18.07 -0.26 -16.97
CA GLY A 148 -18.50 -1.64 -17.20
C GLY A 148 -17.40 -2.53 -17.82
N ARG A 149 -16.13 -2.12 -17.68
CA ARG A 149 -14.97 -2.77 -18.29
C ARG A 149 -14.00 -3.31 -17.25
N ARG A 150 -13.35 -4.42 -17.58
CA ARG A 150 -12.32 -5.09 -16.74
C ARG A 150 -11.03 -5.39 -17.50
N ASP A 151 -10.90 -4.88 -18.73
CA ASP A 151 -9.70 -5.10 -19.52
C ASP A 151 -8.55 -4.20 -19.05
N GLY A 152 -7.32 -4.58 -19.40
CA GLY A 152 -6.11 -3.89 -18.95
C GLY A 152 -6.09 -2.39 -19.27
N ARG A 153 -6.71 -1.94 -20.37
CA ARG A 153 -6.71 -0.51 -20.73
C ARG A 153 -7.63 0.32 -19.82
N ALA A 154 -8.71 -0.26 -19.31
CA ALA A 154 -9.55 0.40 -18.31
C ALA A 154 -8.87 0.41 -16.94
N VAL A 155 -8.26 -0.72 -16.55
CA VAL A 155 -7.49 -0.84 -15.29
C VAL A 155 -6.31 0.13 -15.25
N GLU A 156 -5.59 0.30 -16.35
CA GLU A 156 -4.46 1.23 -16.48
C GLU A 156 -4.86 2.69 -16.20
N VAL A 157 -6.07 3.11 -16.60
CA VAL A 157 -6.57 4.46 -16.28
C VAL A 157 -6.84 4.61 -14.79
N ILE A 158 -7.42 3.59 -14.14
CA ILE A 158 -7.61 3.60 -12.68
C ILE A 158 -6.27 3.60 -11.95
N GLU A 159 -5.33 2.76 -12.37
CA GLU A 159 -3.98 2.70 -11.79
C GLU A 159 -3.28 4.07 -11.91
N ALA A 160 -3.38 4.72 -13.08
CA ALA A 160 -2.84 6.07 -13.25
C ALA A 160 -3.47 7.08 -12.27
N CYS A 161 -4.78 6.97 -12.01
CA CYS A 161 -5.49 7.85 -11.09
C CYS A 161 -5.17 7.57 -9.61
N VAL A 162 -5.04 6.30 -9.22
CA VAL A 162 -4.94 5.87 -7.82
C VAL A 162 -3.49 5.70 -7.36
N VAL A 163 -2.57 5.43 -8.28
CA VAL A 163 -1.14 5.24 -7.98
C VAL A 163 -0.29 6.35 -8.61
N GLY A 164 -0.43 6.55 -9.92
CA GLY A 164 0.43 7.49 -10.67
C GLY A 164 0.30 8.94 -10.19
N LEU A 165 -0.92 9.48 -10.21
CA LEU A 165 -1.19 10.87 -9.81
C LEU A 165 -0.83 11.15 -8.35
N PRO A 166 -1.24 10.34 -7.34
CA PRO A 166 -0.86 10.57 -5.96
C PRO A 166 0.65 10.46 -5.75
N THR A 167 1.31 9.53 -6.43
CA THR A 167 2.76 9.40 -6.37
C THR A 167 3.44 10.70 -6.82
N GLY A 168 3.06 11.25 -7.99
CA GLY A 168 3.65 12.46 -8.53
C GLY A 168 3.27 13.75 -7.77
N LEU A 169 2.03 13.86 -7.31
CA LEU A 169 1.51 15.09 -6.70
C LEU A 169 1.65 15.15 -5.19
N LEU A 170 1.69 13.99 -4.50
CA LEU A 170 1.77 13.92 -3.04
C LEU A 170 3.15 13.44 -2.56
N LEU A 171 3.63 12.33 -3.09
CA LEU A 171 4.79 11.63 -2.51
C LEU A 171 6.14 12.19 -2.98
N HIS A 172 6.23 12.65 -4.22
CA HIS A 172 7.47 13.25 -4.76
C HIS A 172 7.87 14.55 -4.05
N ALA A 173 6.92 15.26 -3.45
CA ALA A 173 7.20 16.51 -2.75
C ALA A 173 8.00 16.32 -1.44
N GLN A 174 8.16 15.06 -0.95
CA GLN A 174 8.90 14.71 0.27
C GLN A 174 8.50 15.55 1.50
N ARG A 175 7.23 15.94 1.56
CA ARG A 175 6.63 16.73 2.64
C ARG A 175 5.20 16.28 2.89
N LYS A 176 4.63 16.68 4.03
CA LYS A 176 3.23 16.40 4.34
C LYS A 176 2.32 16.98 3.23
N PRO A 177 1.38 16.19 2.66
CA PRO A 177 0.35 16.71 1.77
C PRO A 177 -0.42 17.86 2.41
N ASP A 178 -0.59 18.95 1.65
CA ASP A 178 -1.43 20.07 2.04
C ASP A 178 -2.73 20.11 1.22
N ASP A 179 -3.69 20.93 1.65
CA ASP A 179 -4.99 21.03 0.99
C ASP A 179 -4.88 21.46 -0.47
N ALA A 180 -3.87 22.26 -0.82
CA ALA A 180 -3.70 22.70 -2.20
C ALA A 180 -3.20 21.54 -3.09
N MET A 181 -2.34 20.66 -2.59
CA MET A 181 -1.93 19.43 -3.26
C MET A 181 -3.12 18.49 -3.44
N ARG A 182 -3.91 18.28 -2.38
CA ARG A 182 -5.11 17.42 -2.42
C ARG A 182 -6.15 17.93 -3.42
N ARG A 183 -6.42 19.24 -3.45
CA ARG A 183 -7.30 19.86 -4.46
C ARG A 183 -6.79 19.68 -5.89
N ARG A 184 -5.48 19.80 -6.12
CA ARG A 184 -4.88 19.55 -7.46
C ARG A 184 -5.01 18.09 -7.86
N LEU A 185 -4.79 17.16 -6.92
CA LEU A 185 -4.96 15.73 -7.15
C LEU A 185 -6.41 15.41 -7.52
N GLU A 186 -7.38 15.88 -6.74
CA GLU A 186 -8.80 15.70 -7.04
C GLU A 186 -9.14 16.23 -8.44
N ALA A 187 -8.74 17.46 -8.75
CA ALA A 187 -8.99 18.05 -10.06
C ALA A 187 -8.38 17.23 -11.21
N ALA A 188 -7.14 16.75 -11.03
CA ALA A 188 -6.46 15.92 -12.02
C ALA A 188 -7.16 14.58 -12.22
N VAL A 189 -7.52 13.88 -11.14
CA VAL A 189 -8.25 12.61 -11.20
C VAL A 189 -9.58 12.80 -11.93
N ARG A 190 -10.38 13.79 -11.52
CA ARG A 190 -11.67 14.07 -12.17
C ARG A 190 -11.52 14.38 -13.65
N ALA A 191 -10.49 15.16 -14.03
CA ALA A 191 -10.23 15.50 -15.44
C ALA A 191 -9.82 14.28 -16.28
N VAL A 192 -9.01 13.37 -15.73
CA VAL A 192 -8.67 12.12 -16.45
C VAL A 192 -9.92 11.27 -16.68
N LEU A 193 -10.80 11.18 -15.67
CA LEU A 193 -12.00 10.37 -15.74
C LEU A 193 -13.11 10.92 -16.64
N THR A 194 -12.97 12.13 -17.19
CA THR A 194 -13.87 12.61 -18.26
C THR A 194 -13.56 11.97 -19.62
N LEU A 195 -12.43 11.28 -19.74
CA LEU A 195 -12.00 10.60 -20.96
C LEU A 195 -12.33 9.11 -20.85
N ASP A 196 -12.86 8.55 -21.93
CA ASP A 196 -13.07 7.10 -22.03
C ASP A 196 -11.72 6.36 -22.09
N PRO A 197 -11.59 5.20 -21.44
CA PRO A 197 -10.40 4.39 -21.54
C PRO A 197 -10.21 3.92 -23.00
N PRO A 198 -8.97 3.89 -23.51
CA PRO A 198 -8.69 3.42 -24.87
C PRO A 198 -9.31 2.04 -25.13
N PRO A 199 -9.68 1.71 -26.38
CA PRO A 199 -10.28 0.42 -26.69
C PRO A 199 -9.34 -0.71 -26.26
N PRO A 200 -9.88 -1.87 -25.85
CA PRO A 200 -9.07 -3.01 -25.43
C PRO A 200 -8.11 -3.39 -26.55
N GLY A 201 -6.84 -3.64 -26.19
CA GLY A 201 -5.85 -4.13 -27.15
C GLY A 201 -6.35 -5.42 -27.81
N LYS A 202 -6.08 -5.59 -29.11
CA LYS A 202 -6.43 -6.84 -29.81
C LYS A 202 -5.81 -7.99 -29.02
N ARG A 203 -6.64 -8.92 -28.54
CA ARG A 203 -6.17 -10.20 -28.02
C ARG A 203 -5.29 -10.80 -29.11
N HIS A 204 -3.99 -10.99 -28.83
CA HIS A 204 -3.19 -11.87 -29.65
C HIS A 204 -3.74 -13.28 -29.44
N ASP A 205 -4.71 -13.66 -30.26
CA ASP A 205 -5.04 -15.05 -30.46
C ASP A 205 -3.75 -15.70 -30.97
N LYS A 206 -3.06 -16.41 -30.07
CA LYS A 206 -2.15 -17.47 -30.49
C LYS A 206 -3.01 -18.61 -31.04
N THR A 207 -3.63 -18.39 -32.20
CA THR A 207 -3.97 -19.49 -33.08
C THR A 207 -2.67 -20.05 -33.60
N THR A 208 -2.12 -21.02 -32.88
CA THR A 208 -1.08 -21.92 -33.38
C THR A 208 -1.71 -22.71 -34.52
N LYS A 209 -1.70 -22.15 -35.73
CA LYS A 209 -1.97 -22.87 -36.96
C LYS A 209 -0.62 -23.24 -37.54
N GLY A 210 -0.29 -24.53 -37.46
CA GLY A 210 0.97 -25.07 -37.94
C GLY A 210 0.98 -26.59 -37.88
N SER A 211 0.00 -27.23 -38.51
CA SER A 211 0.17 -28.60 -39.00
C SER A 211 0.92 -28.51 -40.32
N ARG A 212 2.09 -29.16 -40.41
CA ARG A 212 2.57 -29.94 -41.55
C ARG A 212 3.73 -30.80 -41.09
#